data_AF-A0A4Q3U8W5-F1
#
_entry.id   AF-A0A4Q3U8W5-F1
#
_cell.length_a   1.000
_cell.length_b   1.000
_cell.length_c   1.000
_cell.angle_alpha   90.00
_cell.angle_beta   90.00
_cell.angle_gamma   90.00
#
_symmetry.space_group_name_H-M   'P 1'
#
loop_
_entity.id
_entity.type
_entity.pdbx_description
1 polymer ?
#
loop_
_entity_poly.entity_id
_entity_poly.type
_entity_poly.pdbx_seq_one_letter_code
_entity_poly.pdbx_strand_id
1 'polypeptide(L)'
;MYSLIGGVGTVRPNEYKASLRLPGQPTNQYDSFDHSDDRFALVVAYRPDLDVFVFWDVSLHPRFTNGTNIQVRDTTVHTAAALGWAEQVRSLLNKSPEMVIACQSSNLRKAIDERVSWTGSVRKGVNGQAL
;
A
#
# COMPACT_ATOMS: atom_id res chain seq x y z
N MET A 1 8.41 -7.34 0.72
CA MET A 1 8.63 -5.92 0.35
C MET A 1 8.91 -5.84 -1.14
N TYR A 2 8.29 -4.89 -1.83
CA TYR A 2 8.41 -4.70 -3.28
C TYR A 2 9.26 -3.48 -3.63
N SER A 3 9.75 -3.40 -4.87
CA SER A 3 10.34 -2.17 -5.39
C SER A 3 9.24 -1.20 -5.83
N LEU A 4 9.36 0.07 -5.44
CA LEU A 4 8.51 1.14 -5.93
C LEU A 4 9.09 1.71 -7.23
N ILE A 5 8.36 1.55 -8.33
CA ILE A 5 8.81 1.86 -9.70
C ILE A 5 7.87 2.92 -10.28
N GLY A 6 8.39 4.01 -10.83
CA GLY A 6 7.58 5.05 -11.45
C GLY A 6 8.16 6.45 -11.26
N GLY A 7 7.30 7.45 -11.39
CA GLY A 7 7.65 8.87 -11.34
C GLY A 7 7.75 9.52 -12.72
N VAL A 8 8.32 10.72 -12.72
CA VAL A 8 8.52 11.54 -13.93
C VAL A 8 9.36 10.78 -14.97
N GLY A 9 8.94 10.82 -16.23
CA GLY A 9 9.66 10.19 -17.34
C GLY A 9 9.30 8.70 -17.58
N THR A 10 8.27 8.16 -16.93
CA THR A 10 7.78 6.79 -17.17
C THR A 10 6.54 6.75 -18.06
N VAL A 11 6.18 5.56 -18.58
CA VAL A 11 5.04 5.33 -19.51
C VAL A 11 3.71 5.82 -18.94
N ARG A 12 3.55 5.83 -17.62
CA ARG A 12 2.43 6.48 -16.93
C ARG A 12 3.00 7.62 -16.07
N PRO A 13 3.08 8.84 -16.62
CA PRO A 13 3.56 9.97 -15.84
C PRO A 13 2.63 10.18 -14.63
N ASN A 14 3.22 10.66 -13.54
CA ASN A 14 2.55 11.03 -12.29
C ASN A 14 2.08 9.88 -11.39
N GLU A 15 2.59 8.66 -11.60
CA GLU A 15 2.33 7.53 -10.70
C GLU A 15 3.58 6.73 -10.39
N TYR A 16 3.62 6.18 -9.18
CA TYR A 16 4.48 5.06 -8.80
C TYR A 16 3.66 3.79 -8.65
N LYS A 17 4.29 2.64 -8.82
CA LYS A 17 3.66 1.34 -8.68
C LYS A 17 4.57 0.29 -8.06
N ALA A 18 3.94 -0.75 -7.52
CA ALA A 18 4.58 -2.03 -7.24
C ALA A 18 3.80 -3.14 -7.96
N SER A 19 4.52 -4.17 -8.43
CA SER A 19 3.90 -5.34 -9.07
C SER A 19 3.82 -6.49 -8.06
N LEU A 20 2.59 -6.88 -7.72
CA LEU A 20 2.30 -7.99 -6.83
C LEU A 20 2.63 -9.32 -7.51
N ARG A 21 3.74 -9.92 -7.10
CA ARG A 21 4.15 -11.27 -7.49
C ARG A 21 4.39 -12.07 -6.23
N LEU A 22 3.60 -13.11 -6.01
CA LEU A 22 3.83 -14.05 -4.93
C LEU A 22 4.72 -15.21 -5.44
N PRO A 23 5.70 -15.66 -4.64
CA PRO A 23 6.47 -16.86 -4.97
C PRO A 23 5.54 -18.05 -5.21
N GLY A 24 5.71 -18.73 -6.34
CA GLY A 24 4.91 -19.92 -6.69
C GLY A 24 3.54 -19.66 -7.33
N GLN A 25 3.06 -18.41 -7.39
CA GLN A 25 1.78 -18.09 -8.04
C GLN A 25 1.88 -18.25 -9.57
N PRO A 26 1.07 -19.10 -10.23
CA PRO A 26 1.08 -19.23 -11.68
C PRO A 26 0.62 -17.96 -12.40
N THR A 27 1.11 -17.76 -13.63
CA THR A 27 0.64 -16.68 -14.50
C THR A 27 -0.86 -16.81 -14.78
N ASN A 28 -1.58 -15.69 -14.82
CA ASN A 28 -3.03 -15.60 -15.07
C ASN A 28 -3.93 -16.33 -14.05
N GLN A 29 -3.40 -16.75 -12.91
CA GLN A 29 -4.22 -17.28 -11.82
C GLN A 29 -4.43 -16.24 -10.73
N TYR A 30 -5.64 -16.23 -10.18
CA TYR A 30 -5.97 -15.43 -9.02
C TYR A 30 -5.43 -16.09 -7.76
N ASP A 31 -4.90 -15.27 -6.87
CA ASP A 31 -4.46 -15.66 -5.53
C ASP A 31 -4.89 -14.58 -4.53
N SER A 32 -4.66 -14.83 -3.25
CA SER A 32 -4.98 -13.95 -2.13
C SER A 32 -3.86 -13.97 -1.10
N PHE A 33 -3.72 -12.90 -0.32
CA PHE A 33 -2.86 -12.97 0.85
C PHE A 33 -3.47 -13.89 1.91
N ASP A 34 -2.62 -14.52 2.71
CA ASP A 34 -3.06 -15.33 3.83
C ASP A 34 -3.56 -14.42 4.98
N HIS A 35 -4.83 -14.58 5.29
CA HIS A 35 -5.52 -13.89 6.39
C HIS A 35 -6.07 -14.88 7.44
N SER A 36 -5.64 -16.16 7.39
CA SER A 36 -6.00 -17.15 8.40
C SER A 36 -5.35 -16.84 9.75
N ASP A 37 -5.87 -17.41 10.84
CA ASP A 37 -5.32 -17.27 12.19
C ASP A 37 -5.07 -15.81 12.64
N ASP A 38 -5.99 -14.90 12.29
CA ASP A 38 -5.89 -13.45 12.57
C ASP A 38 -4.62 -12.80 12.00
N ARG A 39 -4.02 -13.39 10.95
CA ARG A 39 -2.85 -12.82 10.27
C ARG A 39 -3.21 -11.56 9.51
N PHE A 40 -2.32 -10.58 9.65
CA PHE A 40 -2.39 -9.33 8.93
C PHE A 40 -1.31 -9.26 7.85
N ALA A 41 -1.73 -9.21 6.59
CA ALA A 41 -0.82 -9.07 5.46
C ALA A 41 -0.41 -7.60 5.27
N LEU A 42 0.88 -7.32 5.43
CA LEU A 42 1.45 -5.99 5.23
C LEU A 42 2.12 -5.90 3.86
N VAL A 43 1.52 -5.14 2.94
CA VAL A 43 2.12 -4.89 1.62
C VAL A 43 2.77 -3.51 1.58
N VAL A 44 4.07 -3.55 1.33
CA VAL A 44 4.95 -2.38 1.34
C VAL A 44 5.84 -2.39 0.11
N ALA A 45 5.97 -1.22 -0.53
CA ALA A 45 6.98 -0.96 -1.55
C ALA A 45 7.95 0.11 -1.09
N TYR A 46 9.20 0.05 -1.54
CA TYR A 46 10.25 0.99 -1.14
C TYR A 46 10.95 1.61 -2.35
N ARG A 47 11.27 2.90 -2.24
CA ARG A 47 12.03 3.71 -3.23
C ARG A 47 13.33 4.22 -2.58
N PRO A 48 14.49 3.62 -2.87
CA PRO A 48 15.75 3.92 -2.16
C PRO A 48 16.28 5.34 -2.33
N ASP A 49 16.22 5.89 -3.53
CA ASP A 49 16.67 7.25 -3.88
C ASP A 49 15.84 8.36 -3.22
N LEU A 50 14.62 8.05 -2.78
CA LEU A 50 13.75 8.99 -2.08
C LEU A 50 13.64 8.71 -0.58
N ASP A 51 14.18 7.58 -0.11
CA ASP A 51 13.87 6.99 1.20
C ASP A 51 12.35 6.97 1.48
N VAL A 52 11.55 6.39 0.58
CA VAL A 52 10.08 6.35 0.76
C VAL A 52 9.56 4.92 0.75
N PHE A 53 8.86 4.56 1.82
CA PHE A 53 7.99 3.38 1.91
C PHE A 53 6.56 3.76 1.56
N VAL A 54 5.84 2.88 0.88
CA VAL A 54 4.41 3.04 0.55
C VAL A 54 3.64 1.79 0.97
N PHE A 55 2.53 2.00 1.66
CA PHE A 55 1.68 0.98 2.24
C PHE A 55 0.29 1.04 1.62
N TRP A 56 -0.22 -0.11 1.20
CA TRP A 56 -1.60 -0.29 0.72
C TRP A 56 -2.41 -1.16 1.67
N ASP A 57 -3.73 -0.99 1.63
CA ASP A 57 -4.65 -1.84 2.39
C ASP A 57 -5.08 -3.05 1.56
N VAL A 58 -4.34 -4.14 1.66
CA VAL A 58 -4.63 -5.34 0.86
C VAL A 58 -5.86 -6.12 1.30
N SER A 59 -6.42 -5.83 2.47
CA SER A 59 -7.71 -6.39 2.88
C SER A 59 -8.86 -5.93 1.97
N LEU A 60 -8.69 -4.79 1.28
CA LEU A 60 -9.64 -4.26 0.30
C LEU A 60 -9.46 -4.84 -1.10
N HIS A 61 -8.39 -5.63 -1.31
CA HIS A 61 -8.05 -6.27 -2.59
C HIS A 61 -7.97 -7.79 -2.38
N PRO A 62 -9.10 -8.48 -2.11
CA PRO A 62 -9.10 -9.86 -1.61
C PRO A 62 -8.56 -10.87 -2.61
N ARG A 63 -8.51 -10.53 -3.90
CA ARG A 63 -7.98 -11.38 -4.96
C ARG A 63 -7.20 -10.54 -5.97
N PHE A 64 -6.08 -11.06 -6.43
CA PHE A 64 -5.27 -10.44 -7.48
C PHE A 64 -4.62 -11.50 -8.36
N THR A 65 -4.32 -11.15 -9.60
CA THR A 65 -3.56 -12.01 -10.51
C THR A 65 -2.07 -11.73 -10.38
N ASN A 66 -1.23 -12.71 -10.73
CA ASN A 66 0.22 -12.53 -10.75
C ASN A 66 0.61 -11.35 -11.65
N GLY A 67 1.33 -10.38 -11.09
CA GLY A 67 1.79 -9.17 -11.76
C GLY A 67 0.81 -8.00 -11.69
N THR A 68 -0.27 -8.11 -10.92
CA THR A 68 -1.18 -6.97 -10.66
C THR A 68 -0.40 -5.78 -10.11
N ASN A 69 -0.64 -4.59 -10.65
CA ASN A 69 0.00 -3.38 -10.17
C ASN A 69 -0.86 -2.70 -9.10
N ILE A 70 -0.23 -2.33 -7.99
CA ILE A 70 -0.78 -1.38 -7.03
C ILE A 70 -0.08 -0.03 -7.23
N GLN A 71 -0.85 1.05 -7.24
CA GLN A 71 -0.40 2.38 -7.65
C GLN A 71 -0.58 3.41 -6.54
N VAL A 72 0.23 4.47 -6.58
CA VAL A 72 0.16 5.66 -5.74
C VAL A 72 0.51 6.89 -6.58
N ARG A 73 -0.09 8.04 -6.28
CA ARG A 73 0.23 9.30 -6.98
C ARG A 73 1.66 9.72 -6.66
N ASP A 74 2.35 10.27 -7.65
CA ASP A 74 3.68 10.84 -7.48
C ASP A 74 3.71 11.95 -6.43
N THR A 75 2.68 12.79 -6.37
CA THR A 75 2.55 13.86 -5.37
C THR A 75 2.64 13.31 -3.96
N THR A 76 1.96 12.21 -3.65
CA THR A 76 2.03 11.55 -2.34
C THR A 76 3.44 11.05 -2.02
N VAL A 77 4.12 10.44 -3.00
CA VAL A 77 5.50 9.96 -2.83
C VAL A 77 6.47 11.11 -2.58
N HIS A 78 6.38 12.17 -3.39
CA HIS A 78 7.25 13.33 -3.27
C HIS A 78 6.96 14.15 -2.01
N THR A 79 5.70 14.29 -1.59
CA THR A 79 5.35 14.91 -0.32
C THR A 79 5.92 14.12 0.85
N ALA A 80 5.85 12.79 0.84
CA ALA A 80 6.47 11.96 1.89
C ALA A 80 8.00 12.09 1.87
N ALA A 81 8.62 12.15 0.70
CA ALA A 81 10.07 12.38 0.58
C ALA A 81 10.49 13.74 1.14
N ALA A 82 9.66 14.78 0.98
CA ALA A 82 9.96 16.13 1.45
C ALA A 82 9.63 16.37 2.93
N LEU A 83 8.52 15.79 3.42
CA LEU A 83 7.96 16.08 4.75
C LEU A 83 8.04 14.90 5.73
N GLY A 84 8.53 13.75 5.28
CA GLY A 84 8.62 12.51 6.06
C GLY A 84 7.35 11.67 6.09
N TRP A 85 6.20 12.20 5.66
CA TRP A 85 4.90 11.53 5.68
C TRP A 85 3.92 12.14 4.66
N ALA A 86 3.11 11.29 4.04
CA ALA A 86 1.96 11.70 3.24
C ALA A 86 0.90 10.60 3.20
N GLU A 87 -0.34 11.00 2.99
CA GLU A 87 -1.49 10.11 2.87
C GLU A 87 -2.23 10.38 1.56
N GLN A 88 -2.80 9.33 0.99
CA GLN A 88 -3.70 9.41 -0.16
C GLN A 88 -4.94 8.59 0.12
N VAL A 89 -6.09 9.27 0.24
CA VAL A 89 -7.39 8.60 0.26
C VAL A 89 -7.93 8.51 -1.17
N ARG A 90 -8.36 7.31 -1.58
CA ARG A 90 -9.01 7.08 -2.88
C ARG A 90 -10.29 6.26 -2.73
N SER A 91 -11.22 6.46 -3.65
CA SER A 91 -12.43 5.62 -3.73
C SER A 91 -12.15 4.41 -4.63
N LEU A 92 -12.43 3.21 -4.12
CA LEU A 92 -12.39 1.97 -4.90
C LEU A 92 -13.67 1.81 -5.75
N LEU A 93 -13.69 0.81 -6.64
CA LEU A 93 -14.84 0.53 -7.51
C LEU A 93 -16.13 0.26 -6.72
N ASN A 94 -16.01 -0.39 -5.57
CA ASN A 94 -17.09 -0.66 -4.62
C ASN A 94 -17.41 0.56 -3.71
N LYS A 95 -16.82 1.73 -3.99
CA LYS A 95 -16.92 2.98 -3.22
C LYS A 95 -16.32 2.95 -1.81
N SER A 96 -15.63 1.88 -1.41
CA SER A 96 -14.92 1.89 -0.13
C SER A 96 -13.68 2.80 -0.21
N PRO A 97 -13.41 3.62 0.82
CA PRO A 97 -12.23 4.46 0.85
C PRO A 97 -10.99 3.62 1.15
N GLU A 98 -9.97 3.68 0.30
CA GLU A 98 -8.65 3.14 0.60
C GLU A 98 -7.70 4.27 0.99
N MET A 99 -7.08 4.13 2.16
CA MET A 99 -5.96 4.95 2.59
C MET A 99 -4.65 4.31 2.12
N VAL A 100 -3.85 5.05 1.35
CA VAL A 100 -2.46 4.70 1.03
C VAL A 100 -1.55 5.60 1.85
N ILE A 101 -0.59 5.01 2.57
CA ILE A 101 0.34 5.74 3.44
C ILE A 101 1.71 5.73 2.78
N ALA A 102 2.35 6.89 2.65
CA ALA A 102 3.74 7.02 2.24
C ALA A 102 4.56 7.66 3.36
N CYS A 103 5.74 7.13 3.66
CA CYS A 103 6.56 7.65 4.74
C CYS A 103 8.06 7.44 4.49
N GLN A 104 8.89 8.27 5.13
CA GLN A 104 10.32 8.00 5.24
C GLN A 104 10.60 6.83 6.19
N SER A 105 11.82 6.27 6.11
CA SER A 105 12.29 5.23 7.04
C SER A 105 12.13 5.63 8.52
N SER A 106 12.36 6.90 8.84
CA SER A 106 12.22 7.48 10.18
C SER A 106 10.80 7.36 10.76
N ASN A 107 9.78 7.23 9.90
CA ASN A 107 8.37 7.10 10.28
C ASN A 107 7.81 5.68 10.06
N LEU A 108 8.65 4.70 9.74
CA LEU A 108 8.22 3.35 9.35
C LEU A 108 7.36 2.67 10.41
N ARG A 109 7.75 2.77 11.69
CA ARG A 109 6.98 2.18 12.78
C ARG A 109 5.58 2.79 12.90
N LYS A 110 5.48 4.13 12.82
CA LYS A 110 4.20 4.84 12.81
C LYS A 110 3.32 4.40 11.63
N ALA A 111 3.91 4.20 10.44
CA ALA A 111 3.17 3.75 9.27
C ALA A 111 2.60 2.34 9.43
N ILE A 112 3.34 1.43 10.07
CA ILE A 112 2.86 0.08 10.39
C ILE A 112 1.70 0.17 11.39
N ASP A 113 1.85 0.94 12.47
CA ASP A 113 0.82 1.08 13.51
C ASP A 113 -0.47 1.70 12.93
N GLU A 114 -0.35 2.78 12.14
CA GLU A 114 -1.50 3.39 11.45
C GLU A 114 -2.15 2.42 10.46
N ARG A 115 -1.36 1.67 9.69
CA ARG A 115 -1.89 0.71 8.73
C ARG A 115 -2.69 -0.40 9.41
N VAL A 116 -2.20 -0.93 10.52
CA VAL A 116 -2.93 -1.90 11.34
C VAL A 116 -4.25 -1.28 11.83
N SER A 117 -4.20 -0.03 12.32
CA SER A 117 -5.38 0.66 12.81
C SER A 117 -6.44 0.88 11.74
N TRP A 118 -6.06 1.11 10.48
CA TRP A 118 -6.98 1.45 9.38
C TRP A 118 -7.42 0.27 8.49
N THR A 119 -7.13 -0.96 8.89
CA THR A 119 -7.39 -2.15 8.06
C THR A 119 -8.86 -2.30 7.69
N GLY A 120 -9.14 -2.57 6.40
CA GLY A 120 -10.48 -2.83 5.90
C GLY A 120 -11.30 -1.56 5.72
N SER A 121 -10.64 -0.43 5.46
CA SER A 121 -11.25 0.91 5.44
C SER A 121 -11.81 1.37 6.79
N VAL A 122 -11.52 0.67 7.88
CA VAL A 122 -12.05 0.97 9.21
C VAL A 122 -10.92 1.31 10.15
N ARG A 123 -11.02 2.44 10.85
CA ARG A 123 -10.13 2.74 11.96
C ARG A 123 -10.58 1.97 13.19
N LYS A 124 -9.89 0.88 13.53
CA LYS A 124 -10.04 0.19 14.81
C LYS A 124 -9.47 1.10 15.90
N GLY A 125 -10.33 1.53 16.84
CA GLY A 125 -9.85 2.19 18.05
C GLY A 125 -8.94 1.27 18.85
N VAL A 126 -8.05 1.85 19.66
CA VAL A 126 -7.07 1.12 20.49
C VAL A 126 -7.72 0.16 21.52
N ASN A 127 -9.06 0.13 21.63
CA ASN A 127 -9.85 -0.77 22.49
C ASN A 127 -10.89 -1.62 21.75
N GLY A 128 -10.72 -1.93 20.47
CA GLY A 128 -11.59 -2.89 19.77
C GLY A 128 -13.02 -2.41 19.50
N GLN A 129 -13.27 -1.11 19.48
CA GLN A 129 -14.48 -0.53 18.92
C GLN A 129 -14.12 0.36 17.72
N ALA A 130 -14.83 0.15 16.60
CA ALA A 130 -14.76 1.00 15.42
C ALA A 130 -15.40 2.35 15.75
N LEU A 131 -14.76 3.44 15.31
CA LEU A 131 -15.31 4.80 15.33
C LEU A 131 -16.13 5.08 14.08
#